data_AF-A0A2V8P234-F1
#
_entry.id   AF-A0A2V8P234-F1
#
_cell.length_a   1.000
_cell.length_b   1.000
_cell.length_c   1.000
_cell.angle_alpha   90.00
_cell.angle_beta   90.00
_cell.angle_gamma   90.00
#
_symmetry.space_group_name_H-M   'P 1'
#
loop_
_entity.id
_entity.type
_entity.pdbx_description
1 polymer ?
#
loop_
_entity_poly.entity_id
_entity_poly.type
_entity_poly.pdbx_seq_one_letter_code
_entity_poly.pdbx_strand_id
1 'polypeptide(L)'
;PSPESLMRQALYGQRFFRQEFGKASRDVYLPDCFGFGFALPSIAVHSGLSQFSTQKLTWGSSYGIPFPIGRWKGVDGNTVIAALNPGDYVTKIRSDISVDPKWASERFTSVGNGRQIGFRYFGTGDIGGAPDEESVEWLEKSIA
;
A
#
# COMPACT_ATOMS: atom_id res chain seq x y z
N PRO A 1 -19.46 -4.80 -4.19
CA PRO A 1 -19.90 -5.31 -2.87
C PRO A 1 -20.63 -4.21 -2.10
N SER A 2 -21.52 -4.55 -1.15
CA SER A 2 -22.15 -3.55 -0.29
C SER A 2 -21.17 -3.10 0.82
N PRO A 3 -21.40 -1.94 1.46
CA PRO A 3 -20.59 -1.50 2.61
C PRO A 3 -20.53 -2.54 3.74
N GLU A 4 -21.63 -3.23 4.01
CA GLU A 4 -21.70 -4.31 5.01
C GLU A 4 -20.71 -5.45 4.71
N SER A 5 -20.55 -5.82 3.44
CA SER A 5 -19.56 -6.83 3.05
C SER A 5 -18.13 -6.39 3.38
N LEU A 6 -17.80 -5.11 3.16
CA LEU A 6 -16.47 -4.55 3.45
C LEU A 6 -16.21 -4.49 4.96
N MET A 7 -17.22 -4.06 5.75
CA MET A 7 -17.13 -4.04 7.21
C MET A 7 -16.94 -5.45 7.77
N ARG A 8 -17.65 -6.46 7.24
CA ARG A 8 -17.48 -7.86 7.67
C ARG A 8 -16.12 -8.44 7.34
N GLN A 9 -15.56 -8.11 6.17
CA GLN A 9 -14.19 -8.53 5.81
C GLN A 9 -13.18 -8.01 6.85
N ALA A 10 -13.27 -6.73 7.20
CA ALA A 10 -12.41 -6.16 8.24
C ALA A 10 -12.66 -6.78 9.63
N LEU A 11 -13.92 -6.94 10.03
CA LEU A 11 -14.30 -7.53 11.31
C LEU A 11 -13.74 -8.95 11.49
N TYR A 12 -13.97 -9.82 10.52
CA TYR A 12 -13.54 -11.22 10.59
C TYR A 12 -12.02 -11.34 10.51
N GLY A 13 -11.37 -10.62 9.58
CA GLY A 13 -9.93 -10.62 9.46
C GLY A 13 -9.23 -10.12 10.72
N GLN A 14 -9.67 -8.97 11.26
CA GLN A 14 -9.07 -8.46 12.49
C GLN A 14 -9.31 -9.36 13.70
N ARG A 15 -10.51 -9.94 13.84
CA ARG A 15 -10.79 -10.88 14.92
C ARG A 15 -9.84 -12.07 14.87
N PHE A 16 -9.68 -12.66 13.69
CA PHE A 16 -8.75 -13.78 13.48
C PHE A 16 -7.33 -13.39 13.86
N PHE A 17 -6.80 -12.29 13.31
CA PHE A 17 -5.42 -11.89 13.60
C PHE A 17 -5.18 -11.63 15.10
N ARG A 18 -6.15 -11.04 15.80
CA ARG A 18 -6.05 -10.78 17.25
C ARG A 18 -6.03 -12.09 18.05
N GLN A 19 -6.86 -13.05 17.68
CA GLN A 19 -6.96 -14.33 18.39
C GLN A 19 -5.73 -15.20 18.17
N GLU A 20 -5.25 -15.30 16.93
CA GLU A 20 -4.16 -16.19 16.57
C GLU A 20 -2.77 -15.61 16.87
N PHE A 21 -2.60 -14.28 16.71
CA PHE A 21 -1.28 -13.64 16.76
C PHE A 21 -1.17 -12.50 17.79
N GLY A 22 -2.25 -12.18 18.53
CA GLY A 22 -2.26 -11.07 19.49
C GLY A 22 -2.09 -9.69 18.84
N LYS A 23 -2.25 -9.58 17.51
CA LYS A 23 -2.02 -8.35 16.72
C LYS A 23 -3.11 -8.18 15.67
N ALA A 24 -3.23 -6.99 15.08
CA ALA A 24 -4.14 -6.76 13.95
C ALA A 24 -3.49 -5.79 12.97
N SER A 25 -3.75 -5.98 11.67
CA SER A 25 -3.34 -5.04 10.64
C SER A 25 -4.05 -3.70 10.80
N ARG A 26 -3.38 -2.62 10.39
CA ARG A 26 -3.95 -1.28 10.24
C ARG A 26 -4.16 -0.89 8.78
N ASP A 27 -3.74 -1.75 7.85
CA ASP A 27 -3.69 -1.47 6.42
C ASP A 27 -4.82 -2.16 5.66
N VAL A 28 -5.39 -1.42 4.71
CA VAL A 28 -6.22 -1.93 3.64
C VAL A 28 -5.30 -2.16 2.44
N TYR A 29 -4.77 -3.37 2.33
CA TYR A 29 -3.90 -3.79 1.24
C TYR A 29 -4.72 -4.32 0.07
N LEU A 30 -4.90 -3.52 -0.98
CA LEU A 30 -5.67 -3.89 -2.19
C LEU A 30 -4.82 -3.62 -3.44
N PRO A 31 -3.71 -4.37 -3.64
CA PRO A 31 -2.77 -4.11 -4.72
C PRO A 31 -3.42 -4.30 -6.10
N ASP A 32 -4.40 -5.20 -6.22
CA ASP A 32 -4.94 -5.68 -7.49
C ASP A 32 -6.46 -5.46 -7.68
N CYS A 33 -7.07 -4.54 -6.92
CA CYS A 33 -8.50 -4.26 -7.07
C CYS A 33 -8.80 -3.20 -8.14
N PHE A 34 -9.75 -3.49 -9.03
CA PHE A 34 -10.20 -2.57 -10.07
C PHE A 34 -11.20 -1.55 -9.53
N GLY A 35 -10.67 -0.45 -8.98
CA GLY A 35 -11.45 0.68 -8.50
C GLY A 35 -11.77 0.61 -7.01
N PHE A 36 -12.01 1.79 -6.43
CA PHE A 36 -12.19 1.97 -4.99
C PHE A 36 -13.40 2.87 -4.72
N GLY A 37 -14.32 2.40 -3.89
CA GLY A 37 -15.52 3.16 -3.55
C GLY A 37 -15.18 4.41 -2.75
N PHE A 38 -15.86 5.52 -3.03
CA PHE A 38 -15.66 6.82 -2.36
C PHE A 38 -15.85 6.76 -0.83
N ALA A 39 -16.65 5.81 -0.33
CA ALA A 39 -16.88 5.59 1.10
C ALA A 39 -15.78 4.74 1.79
N LEU A 40 -14.85 4.13 1.04
CA LEU A 40 -13.85 3.20 1.57
C LEU A 40 -13.00 3.78 2.72
N PRO A 41 -12.54 5.05 2.70
CA PRO A 41 -11.79 5.61 3.83
C PRO A 41 -12.61 5.65 5.12
N SER A 42 -13.88 6.05 5.02
CA SER A 42 -14.82 6.09 6.15
C SER A 42 -15.02 4.68 6.73
N ILE A 43 -15.26 3.68 5.86
CA ILE A 43 -15.43 2.28 6.27
C ILE A 43 -14.16 1.76 6.94
N ALA A 44 -12.98 2.06 6.39
CA ALA A 44 -11.70 1.65 6.93
C ALA A 44 -11.51 2.21 8.35
N VAL A 45 -11.73 3.51 8.54
CA VAL A 45 -11.60 4.17 9.84
C VAL A 45 -12.59 3.61 10.86
N HIS A 46 -13.87 3.43 10.49
CA HIS A 46 -14.87 2.78 11.35
C HIS A 46 -14.54 1.32 11.68
N SER A 47 -13.75 0.66 10.84
CA SER A 47 -13.26 -0.69 11.06
C SER A 47 -11.92 -0.71 11.83
N GLY A 48 -11.39 0.42 12.29
CA GLY A 48 -10.11 0.50 13.00
C GLY A 48 -8.87 0.37 12.11
N LEU A 49 -9.03 0.55 10.80
CA LEU A 49 -7.95 0.62 9.81
C LEU A 49 -7.62 2.10 9.53
N SER A 50 -6.36 2.39 9.23
CA SER A 50 -5.86 3.77 9.11
C SER A 50 -4.97 3.99 7.89
N GLN A 51 -4.63 2.92 7.18
CA GLN A 51 -3.74 2.91 6.03
C GLN A 51 -4.44 2.22 4.84
N PHE A 52 -4.05 2.62 3.63
CA PHE A 52 -4.50 2.05 2.37
C PHE A 52 -3.35 2.03 1.37
N SER A 53 -3.26 0.97 0.58
CA SER A 53 -2.24 0.86 -0.46
C SER A 53 -2.78 0.10 -1.68
N THR A 54 -2.44 0.59 -2.88
CA THR A 54 -2.85 -0.06 -4.14
C THR A 54 -1.90 0.22 -5.29
N GLN A 55 -1.65 -0.78 -6.14
CA GLN A 55 -0.92 -0.59 -7.40
C GLN A 55 -1.82 -0.06 -8.51
N LYS A 56 -3.11 -0.43 -8.52
CA LYS A 56 -3.94 -0.36 -9.74
C LYS A 56 -4.12 1.04 -10.31
N LEU A 57 -3.90 2.11 -9.54
CA LEU A 57 -3.94 3.47 -10.07
C LEU A 57 -2.77 3.79 -11.02
N THR A 58 -1.66 3.05 -10.92
CA THR A 58 -0.51 3.17 -11.84
C THR A 58 -0.83 2.67 -13.25
N TRP A 59 -1.88 1.86 -13.43
CA TRP A 59 -2.31 1.32 -14.71
C TRP A 59 -3.25 2.28 -15.45
N GLY A 60 -2.84 3.54 -15.59
CA GLY A 60 -3.57 4.51 -16.41
C GLY A 60 -4.85 5.04 -15.77
N SER A 61 -4.84 5.33 -14.46
CA SER A 61 -5.91 6.11 -13.81
C SER A 61 -6.29 7.33 -14.67
N SER A 62 -7.58 7.49 -14.99
CA SER A 62 -8.06 8.57 -15.86
C SER A 62 -7.76 9.98 -15.32
N TYR A 63 -7.56 10.10 -14.01
CA TYR A 63 -7.21 11.35 -13.32
C TYR A 63 -5.73 11.38 -12.89
N GLY A 64 -4.94 10.40 -13.32
CA GLY A 64 -3.57 10.20 -12.85
C GLY A 64 -3.50 9.80 -11.38
N ILE A 65 -2.29 9.92 -10.81
CA ILE A 65 -2.04 9.68 -9.39
C ILE A 65 -1.78 11.02 -8.70
N PRO A 66 -2.68 11.47 -7.80
CA PRO A 66 -2.61 12.81 -7.23
C PRO A 66 -1.37 13.00 -6.35
N PHE A 67 -0.99 11.98 -5.58
CA PHE A 67 0.18 11.97 -4.71
C PHE A 67 0.73 10.55 -4.55
N PRO A 68 2.04 10.36 -4.29
CA PRO A 68 2.61 9.04 -4.03
C PRO A 68 2.13 8.47 -2.70
N ILE A 69 2.24 9.26 -1.63
CA ILE A 69 1.70 8.98 -0.29
C ILE A 69 0.99 10.24 0.19
N GLY A 70 -0.21 10.10 0.73
CA GLY A 70 -1.00 11.25 1.16
C GLY A 70 -2.21 10.88 2.00
N ARG A 71 -3.11 11.85 2.22
CA ARG A 71 -4.34 11.64 2.98
C ARG A 71 -5.51 11.45 2.02
N TRP A 72 -6.19 10.32 2.12
CA TRP A 72 -7.44 10.07 1.42
C TRP A 72 -8.62 10.29 2.38
N LYS A 73 -9.40 11.35 2.11
CA LYS A 73 -10.55 11.77 2.92
C LYS A 73 -11.82 11.04 2.48
N GLY A 74 -12.52 10.46 3.45
CA GLY A 74 -13.83 9.84 3.31
C GLY A 74 -14.97 10.85 3.32
N VAL A 75 -16.19 10.34 3.15
CA VAL A 75 -17.41 11.14 3.05
C VAL A 75 -17.85 11.75 4.36
N ASP A 76 -17.42 11.13 5.46
CA ASP A 76 -17.61 11.57 6.84
C ASP A 76 -16.51 12.55 7.30
N GLY A 77 -15.53 12.83 6.44
CA GLY A 77 -14.40 13.68 6.74
C GLY A 77 -13.23 13.01 7.43
N ASN A 78 -13.35 11.73 7.83
CA ASN A 78 -12.23 10.95 8.34
C ASN A 78 -11.21 10.67 7.22
N THR A 79 -9.96 10.40 7.60
CA THR A 79 -8.87 10.21 6.63
C THR A 79 -8.07 8.96 6.91
N VAL A 80 -7.65 8.27 5.85
CA VAL A 80 -6.60 7.24 5.89
C VAL A 80 -5.34 7.74 5.20
N ILE A 81 -4.17 7.22 5.58
CA ILE A 81 -2.94 7.41 4.80
C ILE A 81 -2.97 6.47 3.61
N ALA A 82 -2.81 7.00 2.41
CA ALA A 82 -2.92 6.26 1.16
C ALA A 82 -1.62 6.28 0.37
N ALA A 83 -1.07 5.11 0.06
CA ALA A 83 0.03 4.93 -0.88
C ALA A 83 -0.54 4.54 -2.26
N LEU A 84 -0.48 5.48 -3.20
CA LEU A 84 -1.16 5.38 -4.50
C LEU A 84 -0.20 5.21 -5.69
N ASN A 85 1.10 5.36 -5.44
CA ASN A 85 2.14 5.07 -6.42
C ASN A 85 3.17 4.08 -5.84
N PRO A 86 2.79 2.83 -5.50
CA PRO A 86 3.72 1.84 -4.95
C PRO A 86 4.51 1.06 -6.02
N GLY A 87 4.28 1.31 -7.32
CA GLY A 87 4.82 0.46 -8.38
C GLY A 87 4.19 -0.93 -8.40
N ASP A 88 4.72 -1.82 -9.24
CA ASP A 88 4.12 -3.14 -9.42
C ASP A 88 4.41 -4.08 -8.23
N TYR A 89 3.42 -4.82 -7.74
CA TYR A 89 3.61 -5.82 -6.67
C TYR A 89 4.34 -7.09 -7.11
N VAL A 90 4.64 -7.18 -8.41
CA VAL A 90 5.52 -8.19 -9.01
C VAL A 90 6.95 -7.68 -9.24
N THR A 91 7.28 -6.48 -8.76
CA THR A 91 8.60 -5.88 -8.97
C THR A 91 9.69 -6.75 -8.36
N LYS A 92 10.77 -6.89 -9.14
CA LYS A 92 12.00 -7.60 -8.80
C LYS A 92 13.10 -6.59 -8.49
N ILE A 93 13.84 -6.81 -7.41
CA ILE A 93 14.97 -5.94 -7.01
C ILE A 93 16.26 -6.59 -7.48
N ARG A 94 17.02 -5.91 -8.35
CA ARG A 94 18.21 -6.46 -9.03
C ARG A 94 19.43 -5.54 -8.97
N SER A 95 19.33 -4.51 -8.14
CA SER A 95 20.28 -3.41 -8.04
C SER A 95 20.17 -2.80 -6.64
N ASP A 96 21.20 -2.05 -6.27
CA ASP A 96 21.20 -1.26 -5.05
C ASP A 96 20.23 -0.07 -5.19
N ILE A 97 19.12 -0.12 -4.45
CA ILE A 97 18.04 0.86 -4.48
C ILE A 97 18.55 2.25 -4.04
N SER A 98 19.59 2.31 -3.22
CA SER A 98 20.12 3.56 -2.67
C SER A 98 20.81 4.44 -3.72
N VAL A 99 21.33 3.83 -4.79
CA VAL A 99 22.10 4.51 -5.84
C VAL A 99 21.52 4.35 -7.24
N ASP A 100 20.62 3.40 -7.45
CA ASP A 100 20.04 3.15 -8.76
C ASP A 100 19.15 4.34 -9.21
N PRO A 101 19.50 5.00 -10.34
CA PRO A 101 18.77 6.16 -10.84
C PRO A 101 17.28 5.89 -11.09
N LYS A 102 16.90 4.65 -11.40
CA LYS A 102 15.50 4.26 -11.61
C LYS A 102 14.68 4.55 -10.36
N TRP A 103 15.19 4.13 -9.19
CA TRP A 103 14.51 4.35 -7.91
C TRP A 103 14.66 5.80 -7.43
N ALA A 104 15.79 6.45 -7.70
CA ALA A 104 16.00 7.85 -7.36
C ALA A 104 15.09 8.82 -8.14
N SER A 105 14.69 8.46 -9.36
CA SER A 105 13.81 9.27 -10.22
C SER A 105 12.33 9.29 -9.79
N GLU A 106 11.98 8.53 -8.76
CA GLU A 106 10.61 8.34 -8.34
C GLU A 106 10.02 9.56 -7.61
N ARG A 107 8.69 9.67 -7.66
CA ARG A 107 7.97 10.70 -6.91
C ARG A 107 7.94 10.30 -5.43
N PHE A 108 8.74 10.97 -4.60
CA PHE A 108 8.68 10.87 -3.14
C PHE A 108 7.71 11.90 -2.54
N THR A 109 7.21 11.61 -1.34
CA THR A 109 6.39 12.55 -0.58
C THR A 109 7.25 13.27 0.45
N SER A 110 7.28 14.61 0.46
CA SER A 110 7.96 15.35 1.52
C SER A 110 7.15 15.30 2.82
N VAL A 111 7.82 15.04 3.93
CA VAL A 111 7.22 14.97 5.27
C VAL A 111 7.73 16.10 6.19
N GLY A 112 8.33 17.14 5.61
CA GLY A 112 8.93 18.27 6.33
C GLY A 112 10.38 18.02 6.76
N ASN A 113 11.05 19.08 7.22
CA ASN A 113 12.45 19.04 7.69
C ASN A 113 13.44 18.44 6.67
N GLY A 114 13.21 18.64 5.38
CA GLY A 114 14.02 18.04 4.30
C GLY A 114 13.87 16.53 4.15
N ARG A 115 12.99 15.88 4.91
CA ARG A 115 12.75 14.43 4.84
C ARG A 115 11.74 14.09 3.76
N GLN A 116 11.96 12.94 3.15
CA GLN A 116 11.10 12.36 2.13
C GLN A 116 10.75 10.93 2.52
N ILE A 117 9.58 10.47 2.06
CA ILE A 117 9.13 9.09 2.22
C ILE A 117 8.69 8.53 0.87
N GLY A 118 9.11 7.31 0.61
CA GLY A 118 8.70 6.48 -0.51
C GLY A 118 8.06 5.20 -0.01
N PHE A 119 7.29 4.55 -0.88
CA PHE A 119 6.69 3.27 -0.59
C PHE A 119 6.67 2.46 -1.88
N ARG A 120 7.11 1.20 -1.80
CA ARG A 120 7.25 0.32 -2.95
C ARG A 120 6.85 -1.10 -2.61
N TYR A 121 6.21 -1.75 -3.58
CA TYR A 121 6.03 -3.19 -3.54
C TYR A 121 7.20 -3.90 -4.22
N PHE A 122 7.47 -5.11 -3.77
CA PHE A 122 8.30 -6.08 -4.46
C PHE A 122 7.80 -7.48 -4.12
N GLY A 123 7.94 -8.44 -5.04
CA GLY A 123 7.47 -9.79 -4.78
C GLY A 123 7.19 -10.62 -6.03
N THR A 124 6.38 -11.67 -5.84
CA THR A 124 6.00 -12.64 -6.89
C THR A 124 4.59 -12.40 -7.41
N GLY A 125 3.67 -11.96 -6.55
CA GLY A 125 2.35 -11.51 -6.97
C GLY A 125 1.43 -12.61 -7.49
N ASP A 126 0.98 -12.48 -8.74
CA ASP A 126 -0.20 -13.13 -9.37
C ASP A 126 -0.37 -14.64 -9.14
N ILE A 127 0.72 -15.34 -8.84
CA ILE A 127 0.78 -16.80 -8.72
C ILE A 127 1.02 -17.29 -7.28
N GLY A 128 1.07 -16.37 -6.31
CA GLY A 128 1.43 -16.67 -4.92
C GLY A 128 2.93 -16.94 -4.73
N GLY A 129 3.35 -16.97 -3.47
CA GLY A 129 4.74 -17.20 -3.07
C GLY A 129 5.45 -15.96 -2.52
N ALA A 130 6.62 -16.18 -1.93
CA ALA A 130 7.48 -15.14 -1.40
C ALA A 130 8.23 -14.40 -2.52
N PRO A 131 8.80 -13.21 -2.25
CA PRO A 131 9.85 -12.65 -3.10
C PRO A 131 10.98 -13.67 -3.33
N ASP A 132 11.65 -13.59 -4.49
CA ASP A 132 12.83 -14.43 -4.74
C ASP A 132 14.01 -14.00 -3.88
N GLU A 133 14.89 -14.95 -3.61
CA GLU A 133 16.08 -14.78 -2.76
C GLU A 133 16.96 -13.62 -3.25
N GLU A 134 17.18 -13.51 -4.56
CA GLU A 134 17.96 -12.43 -5.15
C GLU A 134 17.38 -11.03 -4.84
N SER A 135 16.04 -10.87 -4.88
CA SER A 135 15.39 -9.61 -4.50
C SER A 135 15.61 -9.27 -3.03
N VAL A 136 15.57 -10.28 -2.16
CA VAL A 136 15.78 -10.10 -0.72
C VAL A 136 17.23 -9.71 -0.46
N GLU A 137 18.20 -10.40 -1.06
CA GLU A 137 19.62 -10.08 -0.92
C GLU A 137 19.93 -8.65 -1.38
N TRP A 138 19.38 -8.20 -2.50
CA TRP A 138 19.59 -6.83 -2.97
C TRP A 138 18.93 -5.79 -2.06
N LEU A 139 17.74 -6.08 -1.54
CA LEU A 139 17.08 -5.20 -0.59
C LEU A 139 17.92 -5.05 0.69
N GLU A 140 18.43 -6.16 1.23
CA GLU A 140 19.28 -6.16 2.42
C GLU A 140 20.58 -5.37 2.19
N LYS A 141 21.21 -5.52 1.02
CA LYS A 141 22.38 -4.72 0.62
C LYS A 141 22.07 -3.22 0.52
N SER A 142 20.87 -2.86 0.09
CA SER A 142 20.46 -1.45 -0.12
C SER A 142 20.15 -0.71 1.17
N ILE A 143 19.89 -1.42 2.28
CA ILE A 143 19.52 -0.84 3.59
C ILE A 143 20.65 -0.88 4.62
N ALA A 144 21.75 -1.59 4.32
CA ALA A 144 22.93 -1.72 5.16
C ALA A 144 23.79 -0.45 5.11
#